data_AF-S4NKR7-F1
#
_entry.id   AF-S4NKR7-F1
#
_cell.length_a   1.000
_cell.length_b   1.000
_cell.length_c   1.000
_cell.angle_alpha   90.00
_cell.angle_beta   90.00
_cell.angle_gamma   90.00
#
_symmetry.space_group_name_H-M   'P 1'
#
loop_
_entity.id
_entity.type
_entity.pdbx_description
1 polymer ?
#
loop_
_entity_poly.entity_id
_entity_poly.type
_entity_poly.pdbx_seq_one_letter_code
_entity_poly.pdbx_strand_id
1 'polypeptide(L)'
;MEFEDRMREFILSFLETQSDQVNLKTVQTLIDYGKNNNYRAPKILNELAKMDQKHEEVLTATFDVDFVDGVKLFDNHASKWLTKKGSNYLQELKHEQSKNDTIDFPQEDALSDATQFDGYLAQLTSIRSSLKSQSDKVTLQEFALELRHLLADTKKLDKGALNKFKPFVDRNWNELSTPMTPILVELSRRFLIENSYDD
;
A
#
# COMPACT_ATOMS: atom_id res chain seq x y z
N MET A 1 -4.27 3.05 19.35
CA MET A 1 -3.84 4.04 18.34
C MET A 1 -5.07 4.67 17.70
N GLU A 2 -5.09 6.00 17.58
CA GLU A 2 -6.22 6.73 17.00
C GLU A 2 -6.34 6.47 15.48
N PHE A 3 -7.50 6.77 14.90
CA PHE A 3 -7.75 6.57 13.46
C PHE A 3 -6.83 7.45 12.59
N GLU A 4 -6.52 8.66 13.06
CA GLU A 4 -5.65 9.60 12.37
C GLU A 4 -4.19 9.13 12.38
N ASP A 5 -3.70 8.62 13.51
CA ASP A 5 -2.35 8.03 13.63
C ASP A 5 -2.15 6.84 12.69
N ARG A 6 -3.15 5.97 12.56
CA ARG A 6 -3.10 4.85 11.59
C ARG A 6 -3.03 5.33 10.14
N MET A 7 -3.76 6.41 9.82
CA MET A 7 -3.71 7.00 8.48
C MET A 7 -2.36 7.67 8.20
N ARG A 8 -1.81 8.38 9.18
CA ARG A 8 -0.48 9.00 9.10
C ARG A 8 0.60 7.94 8.96
N GLU A 9 0.53 6.85 9.71
CA GLU A 9 1.45 5.72 9.58
C GLU A 9 1.38 5.11 8.17
N PHE A 10 0.18 4.91 7.63
CA PHE A 10 -0.03 4.44 6.26
C PHE A 10 0.61 5.39 5.23
N ILE A 11 0.30 6.69 5.32
CA ILE A 11 0.82 7.71 4.40
C ILE A 11 2.35 7.75 4.46
N LEU A 12 2.92 7.86 5.65
CA LEU A 12 4.37 8.00 5.83
C LEU A 12 5.11 6.71 5.45
N SER A 13 4.54 5.53 5.72
CA SER A 13 5.12 4.26 5.28
C SER A 13 5.13 4.15 3.75
N PHE A 14 4.06 4.57 3.07
CA PHE A 14 4.02 4.57 1.62
C PHE A 14 5.05 5.54 1.02
N LEU A 15 5.17 6.75 1.58
CA LEU A 15 6.14 7.74 1.12
C LEU A 15 7.59 7.33 1.41
N GLU A 16 7.83 6.53 2.46
CA GLU A 16 9.14 5.95 2.75
C GLU A 16 9.58 4.95 1.66
N THR A 17 8.66 4.16 1.09
CA THR A 17 9.01 3.20 0.02
C THR A 17 9.25 3.86 -1.34
N GLN A 18 8.73 5.07 -1.53
CA GLN A 18 8.91 5.89 -2.74
C GLN A 18 9.79 7.11 -2.47
N SER A 19 10.83 6.95 -1.62
CA SER A 19 11.60 8.06 -1.05
C SER A 19 12.05 9.09 -2.08
N ASP A 20 12.57 8.64 -3.22
CA ASP A 20 13.23 9.50 -4.20
C ASP A 20 12.27 10.05 -5.26
N GLN A 21 10.97 9.73 -5.16
CA GLN A 21 9.94 10.11 -6.12
C GLN A 21 9.00 11.18 -5.54
N VAL A 22 9.57 12.34 -5.19
CA VAL A 22 8.81 13.50 -4.70
C VAL A 22 8.08 14.19 -5.87
N ASN A 23 6.93 13.65 -6.26
CA ASN A 23 6.13 14.15 -7.38
C ASN A 23 4.63 13.86 -7.19
N LEU A 24 3.81 14.48 -8.04
CA LEU A 24 2.34 14.36 -7.99
C LEU A 24 1.85 12.92 -8.26
N LYS A 25 2.58 12.15 -9.08
CA LYS A 25 2.19 10.78 -9.43
C LYS A 25 2.24 9.87 -8.20
N THR A 26 3.23 10.03 -7.34
CA THR A 26 3.32 9.31 -6.06
C THR A 26 2.14 9.65 -5.14
N VAL A 27 1.69 10.91 -5.11
CA VAL A 27 0.52 11.34 -4.32
C VAL A 27 -0.78 10.77 -4.87
N GLN A 28 -0.96 10.75 -6.19
CA GLN A 28 -2.13 10.10 -6.83
C GLN A 28 -2.18 8.61 -6.50
N THR A 29 -1.02 7.95 -6.59
CA THR A 29 -0.87 6.54 -6.24
C THR A 29 -1.22 6.31 -4.77
N LEU A 30 -0.72 7.14 -3.85
CA LEU A 30 -1.09 7.10 -2.42
C LEU A 30 -2.60 7.23 -2.19
N ILE A 31 -3.27 8.15 -2.90
CA ILE A 31 -4.73 8.34 -2.80
C ILE A 31 -5.47 7.09 -3.27
N ASP A 32 -5.02 6.48 -4.36
CA ASP A 32 -5.61 5.25 -4.88
C ASP A 32 -5.41 4.08 -3.91
N TYR A 33 -4.23 3.93 -3.29
CA TYR A 33 -3.99 2.96 -2.22
C TYR A 33 -4.82 3.26 -0.96
N GLY A 34 -5.07 4.52 -0.68
CA GLY A 34 -5.86 5.00 0.45
C GLY A 34 -7.32 4.58 0.41
N LYS A 35 -7.93 4.58 -0.79
CA LYS A 35 -9.32 4.13 -1.00
C LYS A 35 -9.54 2.71 -0.45
N ASN A 36 -8.52 1.85 -0.55
CA ASN A 36 -8.57 0.45 -0.10
C ASN A 36 -8.47 0.28 1.42
N ASN A 37 -8.04 1.32 2.13
CA ASN A 37 -8.00 1.40 3.60
C ASN A 37 -9.16 2.24 4.17
N ASN A 38 -10.20 2.47 3.37
CA ASN A 38 -11.32 3.36 3.67
C ASN A 38 -10.90 4.82 3.94
N TYR A 39 -9.74 5.23 3.44
CA TYR A 39 -9.25 6.60 3.49
C TYR A 39 -9.65 7.34 2.23
N ARG A 40 -10.60 8.27 2.37
CA ARG A 40 -11.04 9.10 1.25
C ARG A 40 -9.94 10.08 0.84
N ALA A 41 -9.83 10.36 -0.46
CA ALA A 41 -8.86 11.31 -1.01
C ALA A 41 -8.81 12.64 -0.23
N PRO A 42 -9.94 13.28 0.16
CA PRO A 42 -9.88 14.53 0.92
C PRO A 42 -9.23 14.38 2.29
N LYS A 43 -9.40 13.24 2.97
CA LYS A 43 -8.77 12.99 4.27
C LYS A 43 -7.26 12.81 4.12
N ILE A 44 -6.81 12.06 3.12
CA ILE A 44 -5.39 11.87 2.83
C ILE A 44 -4.72 13.21 2.49
N LEU A 45 -5.34 14.00 1.63
CA LEU A 45 -4.82 15.30 1.25
C LEU A 45 -4.78 16.28 2.42
N ASN A 46 -5.79 16.25 3.29
CA ASN A 46 -5.79 17.03 4.52
C ASN A 46 -4.65 16.62 5.46
N GLU A 47 -4.40 15.33 5.65
CA GLU A 47 -3.27 14.87 6.47
C GLU A 47 -1.91 15.18 5.83
N LEU A 48 -1.78 15.08 4.50
CA LEU A 48 -0.57 15.51 3.79
C LEU A 48 -0.31 17.00 3.99
N ALA A 49 -1.35 17.85 3.93
CA ALA A 49 -1.23 19.28 4.15
C ALA A 49 -0.85 19.62 5.59
N LYS A 50 -1.42 18.93 6.59
CA LYS A 50 -1.02 19.07 8.00
C LYS A 50 0.44 18.65 8.22
N MET A 51 0.85 17.54 7.62
CA MET A 51 2.20 16.99 7.76
C MET A 51 3.27 17.72 6.92
N ASP A 52 2.87 18.70 6.11
CA ASP A 52 3.74 19.36 5.15
C ASP A 52 4.87 20.19 5.80
N GLN A 53 5.74 20.76 4.96
CA GLN A 53 6.87 21.55 5.43
C GLN A 53 6.47 22.85 6.15
N LYS A 54 5.30 23.44 5.88
CA LYS A 54 4.87 24.71 6.49
C LYS A 54 4.15 24.53 7.82
N HIS A 55 3.64 23.35 8.10
CA HIS A 55 2.80 23.09 9.26
C HIS A 55 3.53 22.23 10.30
N GLU A 56 3.59 20.92 10.11
CA GLU A 56 4.20 20.00 11.08
C GLU A 56 5.65 19.62 10.75
N GLU A 57 6.17 19.98 9.57
CA GLU A 57 7.54 19.68 9.12
C GLU A 57 7.88 18.17 9.12
N VAL A 58 6.87 17.32 8.97
CA VAL A 58 7.02 15.87 8.85
C VAL A 58 7.49 15.51 7.43
N LEU A 59 6.94 16.20 6.44
CA LEU A 59 7.27 16.07 5.03
C LEU A 59 8.16 17.23 4.58
N THR A 60 9.02 16.96 3.61
CA THR A 60 9.79 17.99 2.90
C THR A 60 8.92 18.76 1.90
N ALA A 61 7.77 18.20 1.54
CA ALA A 61 6.88 18.77 0.55
C ALA A 61 5.91 19.77 1.17
N THR A 62 5.57 20.83 0.43
CA THR A 62 4.44 21.73 0.73
C THR A 62 3.25 21.39 -0.15
N PHE A 63 2.04 21.35 0.43
CA PHE A 63 0.80 21.07 -0.30
C PHE A 63 -0.13 22.29 -0.30
N ASP A 64 -0.74 22.58 -1.45
CA ASP A 64 -1.91 23.48 -1.56
C ASP A 64 -3.09 22.69 -2.08
N VAL A 65 -4.08 22.52 -1.23
CA VAL A 65 -5.22 21.64 -1.47
C VAL A 65 -6.42 22.52 -1.82
N ASP A 66 -6.67 22.67 -3.12
CA ASP A 66 -7.90 23.24 -3.62
C ASP A 66 -8.86 22.10 -4.00
N PHE A 67 -9.92 21.91 -3.21
CA PHE A 67 -10.89 20.84 -3.46
C PHE A 67 -11.79 21.09 -4.68
N VAL A 68 -11.68 22.26 -5.33
CA VAL A 68 -12.40 22.65 -6.56
C VAL A 68 -11.51 22.50 -7.80
N ASP A 69 -10.26 22.96 -7.73
CA ASP A 69 -9.29 22.95 -8.86
C ASP A 69 -8.23 21.83 -8.79
N GLY A 70 -8.26 20.99 -7.75
CA GLY A 70 -7.33 19.89 -7.54
C GLY A 70 -6.12 20.25 -6.67
N VAL A 71 -5.21 19.28 -6.51
CA VAL A 71 -4.06 19.41 -5.60
C VAL A 71 -2.88 20.00 -6.35
N LYS A 72 -2.33 21.09 -5.83
CA LYS A 72 -1.06 21.65 -6.29
C LYS A 72 0.03 21.21 -5.30
N LEU A 73 0.95 20.39 -5.82
CA LEU A 73 2.24 20.16 -5.17
C LEU A 73 3.15 21.31 -5.61
N PHE A 74 3.62 22.13 -4.67
CA PHE A 74 4.63 23.13 -5.02
C PHE A 74 5.95 22.45 -5.37
N ASP A 75 6.66 22.96 -6.38
CA ASP A 75 7.96 22.43 -6.79
C ASP A 75 8.93 22.44 -5.60
N ASN A 76 9.30 21.24 -5.11
CA ASN A 76 9.99 21.09 -3.83
C ASN A 76 11.49 20.90 -3.98
N HIS A 77 12.04 20.63 -5.16
CA HIS A 77 13.44 20.22 -5.39
C HIS A 77 14.00 19.21 -4.35
N ALA A 78 13.11 18.51 -3.64
CA ALA A 78 13.43 17.71 -2.48
C ALA A 78 13.78 16.31 -2.95
N SER A 79 14.92 15.79 -2.48
CA SER A 79 15.38 14.46 -2.85
C SER A 79 14.65 13.34 -2.09
N LYS A 80 13.88 13.67 -1.05
CA LYS A 80 13.18 12.71 -0.19
C LYS A 80 11.86 13.25 0.33
N TRP A 81 10.85 12.41 0.51
CA TRP A 81 9.56 12.80 1.10
C TRP A 81 9.62 13.16 2.58
N LEU A 82 10.31 12.35 3.38
CA LEU A 82 10.33 12.49 4.83
C LEU A 82 11.47 13.41 5.28
N THR A 83 11.19 14.31 6.21
CA THR A 83 12.25 14.97 6.98
C THR A 83 12.81 14.01 8.04
N LYS A 84 13.91 14.40 8.70
CA LYS A 84 14.40 13.64 9.87
C LYS A 84 13.33 13.53 10.98
N LYS A 85 12.51 14.58 11.15
CA LYS A 85 11.38 14.58 12.07
C LYS A 85 10.31 13.57 11.64
N GLY A 86 9.96 13.54 10.36
CA GLY A 86 8.98 12.59 9.84
C GLY A 86 9.42 11.13 9.92
N SER A 87 10.70 10.84 9.66
CA SER A 87 11.23 9.49 9.85
C SER A 87 11.17 9.03 11.31
N ASN A 88 11.49 9.91 12.27
CA ASN A 88 11.38 9.60 13.70
C ASN A 88 9.93 9.38 14.12
N TYR A 89 9.02 10.26 13.68
CA TYR A 89 7.59 10.15 13.96
C TYR A 89 7.00 8.84 13.40
N LEU A 90 7.40 8.45 12.20
CA LEU A 90 7.02 7.15 11.63
C LEU A 90 7.50 5.96 12.47
N GLN A 91 8.70 6.03 13.04
CA GLN A 91 9.18 4.97 13.93
C GLN A 91 8.40 4.91 15.25
N GLU A 92 7.99 6.06 15.80
CA GLU A 92 7.14 6.14 16.99
C GLU A 92 5.77 5.50 16.71
N LEU A 93 5.12 5.86 15.60
CA LEU A 93 3.85 5.26 15.17
C LEU A 93 3.97 3.73 15.01
N LYS A 94 4.98 3.24 14.28
CA LYS A 94 5.23 1.80 14.12
C LYS A 94 5.44 1.09 15.46
N HIS A 95 6.07 1.75 16.43
CA HIS A 95 6.29 1.20 17.76
C HIS A 95 5.00 1.14 18.58
N GLU A 96 4.14 2.15 18.50
CA GLU A 96 2.83 2.17 19.16
C GLU A 96 1.84 1.18 18.56
N GLN A 97 1.94 0.91 17.25
CA GLN A 97 1.14 -0.13 16.60
C GLN A 97 1.52 -1.51 17.14
N SER A 98 2.83 -1.80 17.23
CA SER A 98 3.34 -3.08 17.72
C SER A 98 2.98 -3.41 19.18
N LYS A 99 2.65 -2.39 19.99
CA LYS A 99 2.21 -2.56 21.38
C LYS A 99 0.71 -2.83 21.52
N ASN A 100 -0.08 -2.54 20.48
CA ASN A 100 -1.54 -2.62 20.49
C ASN A 100 -2.08 -3.80 19.66
N ASP A 101 -1.27 -4.81 19.35
CA ASP A 101 -1.65 -5.96 18.49
C ASP A 101 -2.63 -6.92 19.18
N THR A 102 -3.85 -6.43 19.38
CA THR A 102 -5.12 -7.17 19.20
C THR A 102 -5.96 -6.26 18.31
N ILE A 103 -5.76 -6.36 17.00
CA ILE A 103 -6.48 -5.52 16.04
C ILE A 103 -7.90 -6.07 15.91
N ASP A 104 -8.82 -5.48 16.68
CA ASP A 104 -10.25 -5.52 16.40
C ASP A 104 -10.53 -4.43 15.35
N PHE A 105 -10.85 -4.86 14.13
CA PHE A 105 -11.31 -3.95 13.09
C PHE A 105 -12.77 -3.62 13.38
N PRO A 106 -13.18 -2.34 13.45
CA PRO A 106 -14.60 -2.03 13.54
C PRO A 106 -15.30 -2.60 12.30
N GLN A 107 -16.12 -3.62 12.52
CA GLN A 107 -17.15 -4.04 11.59
C GLN A 107 -18.17 -2.90 11.52
N GLU A 108 -17.99 -1.99 10.56
CA GLU A 108 -19.11 -1.19 10.09
C GLU A 108 -19.57 -1.77 8.75
N ASP A 109 -20.86 -2.05 8.70
CA ASP A 109 -21.62 -2.66 7.63
C ASP A 109 -21.48 -1.90 6.31
N ALA A 110 -20.40 -2.14 5.57
CA ALA A 110 -20.34 -1.89 4.15
C ALA A 110 -20.33 -3.26 3.46
N LEU A 111 -21.46 -3.58 2.83
CA LEU A 111 -21.63 -4.69 1.90
C LEU A 111 -20.43 -4.78 0.96
N SER A 112 -19.43 -5.59 1.29
CA SER A 112 -18.37 -5.97 0.36
C SER A 112 -18.67 -7.37 -0.11
N ASP A 113 -18.94 -7.53 -1.40
CA ASP A 113 -18.89 -8.83 -2.06
C ASP A 113 -17.52 -9.45 -1.78
N ALA A 114 -17.48 -10.40 -0.85
CA ALA A 114 -16.30 -11.17 -0.54
C ALA A 114 -15.90 -11.97 -1.78
N THR A 115 -14.88 -11.52 -2.49
CA THR A 115 -14.32 -12.27 -3.62
C THR A 115 -13.72 -13.58 -3.11
N GLN A 116 -14.00 -14.69 -3.80
CA GLN A 116 -13.48 -16.05 -3.52
C GLN A 116 -11.96 -16.12 -3.28
N PHE A 117 -11.21 -15.11 -3.76
CA PHE A 117 -9.75 -15.03 -3.71
C PHE A 117 -9.19 -14.55 -2.37
N ASP A 118 -10.02 -13.99 -1.49
CA ASP A 118 -9.58 -13.51 -0.16
C ASP A 118 -9.02 -14.64 0.71
N GLY A 119 -9.48 -15.88 0.52
CA GLY A 119 -8.94 -17.06 1.19
C GLY A 119 -7.49 -17.40 0.81
N TYR A 120 -7.13 -17.26 -0.48
CA TYR A 120 -5.76 -17.51 -0.94
C TYR A 120 -4.80 -16.42 -0.47
N LEU A 121 -5.26 -15.17 -0.46
CA LEU A 121 -4.48 -14.03 0.03
C LEU A 121 -4.30 -14.07 1.55
N ALA A 122 -5.28 -14.58 2.29
CA ALA A 122 -5.14 -14.85 3.72
C ALA A 122 -4.06 -15.92 3.99
N GLN A 123 -4.00 -16.99 3.19
CA GLN A 123 -2.93 -17.99 3.31
C GLN A 123 -1.56 -17.39 2.99
N LEU A 124 -1.46 -16.55 1.96
CA LEU A 124 -0.24 -15.84 1.62
C LEU A 124 0.23 -14.91 2.75
N THR A 125 -0.67 -14.12 3.32
CA THR A 125 -0.30 -13.18 4.40
C THR A 125 -0.01 -13.89 5.73
N SER A 126 -0.50 -15.12 5.92
CA SER A 126 -0.22 -15.91 7.14
C SER A 126 1.25 -16.24 7.35
N ILE A 127 2.07 -16.26 6.28
CA ILE A 127 3.51 -16.53 6.38
C ILE A 127 4.29 -15.35 7.00
N ARG A 128 3.64 -14.21 7.25
CA ARG A 128 4.26 -13.01 7.83
C ARG A 128 5.09 -13.32 9.08
N SER A 129 4.66 -14.27 9.91
CA SER A 129 5.37 -14.69 11.12
C SER A 129 6.67 -15.46 10.83
N SER A 130 6.76 -16.12 9.67
CA SER A 130 7.96 -16.85 9.21
C SER A 130 9.02 -15.95 8.58
N LEU A 131 8.65 -14.73 8.18
CA LEU A 131 9.57 -13.77 7.56
C LEU A 131 10.50 -13.14 8.61
N LYS A 132 11.81 -13.19 8.33
CA LYS A 132 12.86 -12.75 9.28
C LYS A 132 12.98 -11.23 9.39
N SER A 133 12.77 -10.49 8.31
CA SER A 133 12.94 -9.03 8.31
C SER A 133 11.60 -8.30 8.33
N GLN A 134 11.54 -7.17 9.03
CA GLN A 134 10.35 -6.31 9.02
C GLN A 134 10.07 -5.75 7.61
N SER A 135 11.12 -5.49 6.83
CA SER A 135 11.02 -5.09 5.43
C SER A 135 10.33 -6.17 4.58
N ASP A 136 10.65 -7.46 4.78
CA ASP A 136 9.97 -8.57 4.11
C ASP A 136 8.49 -8.65 4.50
N LYS A 137 8.16 -8.39 5.77
CA LYS A 137 6.77 -8.39 6.25
C LYS A 137 5.92 -7.29 5.61
N VAL A 138 6.48 -6.11 5.42
CA VAL A 138 5.83 -5.00 4.70
C VAL A 138 5.73 -5.33 3.21
N THR A 139 6.81 -5.85 2.62
CA THR A 139 6.81 -6.25 1.20
C THR A 139 5.80 -7.36 0.91
N LEU A 140 5.57 -8.29 1.85
CA LEU A 140 4.53 -9.31 1.76
C LEU A 140 3.12 -8.71 1.70
N GLN A 141 2.86 -7.64 2.46
CA GLN A 141 1.58 -6.95 2.46
C GLN A 141 1.35 -6.22 1.13
N GLU A 142 2.36 -5.51 0.64
CA GLU A 142 2.33 -4.86 -0.68
C GLU A 142 2.15 -5.88 -1.80
N PHE A 143 2.84 -7.02 -1.71
CA PHE A 143 2.76 -8.10 -2.67
C PHE A 143 1.37 -8.76 -2.69
N ALA A 144 0.81 -9.08 -1.53
CA ALA A 144 -0.54 -9.64 -1.42
C ALA A 144 -1.60 -8.67 -1.95
N LEU A 145 -1.41 -7.36 -1.74
CA LEU A 145 -2.31 -6.33 -2.25
C LEU A 145 -2.26 -6.25 -3.78
N GLU A 146 -1.07 -6.28 -4.38
CA GLU A 146 -0.93 -6.30 -5.84
C GLU A 146 -1.57 -7.56 -6.46
N LEU A 147 -1.39 -8.72 -5.81
CA LEU A 147 -2.04 -9.96 -6.24
C LEU A 147 -3.56 -9.89 -6.11
N ARG A 148 -4.10 -9.22 -5.09
CA ARG A 148 -5.55 -8.97 -4.96
C ARG A 148 -6.07 -8.17 -6.14
N HIS A 149 -5.37 -7.11 -6.52
CA HIS A 149 -5.72 -6.31 -7.70
C HIS A 149 -5.71 -7.14 -8.97
N LEU A 150 -4.68 -7.97 -9.18
CA LEU A 150 -4.60 -8.86 -10.34
C LEU A 150 -5.73 -9.92 -10.39
N LEU A 151 -6.20 -10.38 -9.22
CA LEU A 151 -7.29 -11.35 -9.13
C LEU A 151 -8.67 -10.69 -9.23
N ALA A 152 -8.81 -9.41 -8.85
CA ALA A 152 -10.07 -8.69 -8.84
C ALA A 152 -10.34 -7.89 -10.13
N ASP A 153 -9.31 -7.41 -10.82
CA ASP A 153 -9.44 -6.50 -11.97
C ASP A 153 -9.49 -7.27 -13.31
N THR A 154 -10.51 -6.99 -14.11
CA THR A 154 -10.77 -7.52 -15.46
C THR A 154 -9.84 -6.94 -16.54
N LYS A 155 -8.71 -6.33 -16.15
CA LYS A 155 -7.76 -5.71 -17.08
C LYS A 155 -6.58 -6.65 -17.37
N LYS A 156 -6.15 -6.64 -18.64
CA LYS A 156 -4.99 -7.38 -19.13
C LYS A 156 -3.79 -7.16 -18.20
N LEU A 157 -3.21 -8.25 -17.74
CA LEU A 157 -1.96 -8.30 -16.99
C LEU A 157 -0.89 -7.45 -17.71
N ASP A 158 -0.58 -6.29 -17.16
CA ASP A 158 0.56 -5.51 -17.67
C ASP A 158 1.83 -6.29 -17.40
N LYS A 159 2.53 -6.64 -18.49
CA LYS A 159 3.73 -7.48 -18.45
C LYS A 159 4.76 -6.82 -17.54
N GLY A 160 5.01 -7.44 -16.38
CA GLY A 160 6.01 -6.99 -15.42
C GLY A 160 5.49 -6.24 -14.20
N ALA A 161 4.17 -6.15 -13.97
CA ALA A 161 3.60 -5.56 -12.75
C ALA A 161 4.19 -6.14 -11.45
N LEU A 162 4.52 -7.43 -11.44
CA LEU A 162 5.12 -8.12 -10.30
C LEU A 162 6.66 -8.09 -10.28
N ASN A 163 7.32 -7.54 -11.30
CA ASN A 163 8.79 -7.55 -11.40
C ASN A 163 9.45 -6.81 -10.23
N LYS A 164 8.78 -5.78 -9.68
CA LYS A 164 9.25 -5.04 -8.50
C LYS A 164 9.41 -5.95 -7.27
N PHE A 165 8.66 -7.05 -7.20
CA PHE A 165 8.72 -8.02 -6.09
C PHE A 165 9.69 -9.18 -6.34
N LYS A 166 10.34 -9.26 -7.52
CA LYS A 166 11.26 -10.37 -7.83
C LYS A 166 12.32 -10.60 -6.74
N PRO A 167 13.02 -9.56 -6.22
CA PRO A 167 14.01 -9.77 -5.16
C PRO A 167 13.42 -10.34 -3.86
N PHE A 168 12.18 -9.95 -3.54
CA PHE A 168 11.45 -10.45 -2.38
C PHE A 168 11.02 -11.91 -2.56
N VAL A 169 10.49 -12.24 -3.74
CA VAL A 169 10.03 -13.59 -4.09
C VAL A 169 11.21 -14.57 -4.13
N ASP A 170 12.33 -14.19 -4.78
CA ASP A 170 13.52 -15.04 -4.86
C ASP A 170 14.10 -15.33 -3.46
N ARG A 171 14.12 -14.32 -2.59
CA ARG A 171 14.68 -14.44 -1.23
C ARG A 171 13.82 -15.31 -0.30
N ASN A 172 12.50 -15.28 -0.46
CA ASN A 172 11.56 -15.94 0.44
C ASN A 172 10.79 -17.10 -0.26
N TRP A 173 11.38 -17.67 -1.31
CA TRP A 173 10.70 -18.65 -2.18
C TRP A 173 10.19 -19.89 -1.43
N ASN A 174 10.93 -20.35 -0.42
CA ASN A 174 10.55 -21.55 0.34
C ASN A 174 9.26 -21.31 1.14
N GLU A 175 9.13 -20.12 1.74
CA GLU A 175 7.97 -19.72 2.53
C GLU A 175 6.79 -19.31 1.62
N LEU A 176 7.08 -18.72 0.46
CA LEU A 176 6.09 -18.17 -0.46
C LEU A 176 5.50 -19.20 -1.44
N SER A 177 6.28 -20.18 -1.90
CA SER A 177 5.90 -21.07 -3.01
C SER A 177 4.58 -21.81 -2.78
N THR A 178 4.40 -22.39 -1.59
CA THR A 178 3.17 -23.12 -1.22
C THR A 178 1.94 -22.21 -1.22
N PRO A 179 1.88 -21.12 -0.43
CA PRO A 179 0.70 -20.26 -0.40
C PRO A 179 0.49 -19.44 -1.69
N MET A 180 1.54 -19.20 -2.49
CA MET A 180 1.40 -18.54 -3.80
C MET A 180 0.85 -19.45 -4.90
N THR A 181 1.01 -20.77 -4.79
CA THR A 181 0.59 -21.73 -5.83
C THR A 181 -0.87 -21.54 -6.28
N PRO A 182 -1.89 -21.51 -5.40
CA PRO A 182 -3.28 -21.34 -5.85
C PRO A 182 -3.52 -20.01 -6.56
N ILE A 183 -2.81 -18.95 -6.16
CA ILE A 183 -2.90 -17.61 -6.78
C ILE A 183 -2.32 -17.66 -8.20
N LEU A 184 -1.13 -18.25 -8.36
CA LEU A 184 -0.49 -18.39 -9.66
C LEU A 184 -1.31 -19.26 -10.63
N VAL A 185 -1.92 -20.33 -10.12
CA VAL A 185 -2.82 -21.19 -10.91
C VAL A 185 -4.02 -20.40 -11.41
N GLU A 186 -4.66 -19.59 -10.55
CA GLU A 186 -5.82 -18.80 -10.95
C GLU A 186 -5.45 -17.69 -11.95
N LEU A 187 -4.34 -16.99 -11.73
CA LEU A 187 -3.81 -15.99 -12.69
C LEU A 187 -3.45 -16.63 -14.04
N SER A 188 -2.85 -17.83 -14.02
CA SER A 188 -2.52 -18.58 -15.23
C SER A 188 -3.77 -19.09 -15.95
N ARG A 189 -4.76 -19.58 -15.21
CA ARG A 189 -6.05 -20.01 -15.74
C ARG A 189 -6.73 -18.85 -16.47
N ARG A 190 -6.76 -17.66 -15.89
CA ARG A 190 -7.30 -16.47 -16.56
C ARG A 190 -6.53 -16.12 -17.83
N PHE A 191 -5.20 -16.12 -17.77
CA PHE A 191 -4.37 -15.87 -18.95
C PHE A 191 -4.60 -16.88 -20.08
N LEU A 192 -4.81 -18.15 -19.75
CA LEU A 192 -5.02 -19.24 -20.73
C LEU A 192 -6.46 -19.33 -21.23
N ILE A 193 -7.46 -18.94 -20.44
CA ILE A 193 -8.89 -19.13 -20.75
C ILE A 193 -9.58 -17.83 -21.19
N GLU A 194 -9.25 -16.66 -20.66
CA GLU A 194 -9.89 -15.40 -21.08
C GLU A 194 -9.42 -14.91 -22.46
N ASN A 195 -8.31 -15.43 -22.98
CA ASN A 195 -7.89 -15.20 -24.37
C ASN A 195 -8.68 -16.05 -25.40
N SER A 196 -9.67 -16.84 -25.00
CA SER A 196 -10.49 -17.65 -25.93
C SER A 196 -11.85 -17.02 -26.29
N TYR A 197 -12.10 -15.76 -25.94
CA TYR A 197 -13.32 -15.02 -26.30
C TYR A 197 -13.03 -13.78 -27.15
N ASP A 198 -12.17 -13.94 -28.14
CA ASP A 198 -12.13 -13.07 -29.33
C ASP A 198 -12.17 -14.01 -30.56
N ASP A 199 -13.37 -14.46 -30.91
CA ASP A 199 -13.79 -14.92 -32.25
C ASP A 199 -15.22 -14.41 -32.50
#